data_AF-A0A847FBI0-F1
#
_entry.id   AF-A0A847FBI0-F1
#
_cell.length_a   1.000
_cell.length_b   1.000
_cell.length_c   1.000
_cell.angle_alpha   90.00
_cell.angle_beta   90.00
_cell.angle_gamma   90.00
#
_symmetry.space_group_name_H-M   'P 1'
#
loop_
_entity.id
_entity.type
_entity.pdbx_description
1 polymer ?
#
loop_
_entity_poly.entity_id
_entity_poly.type
_entity_poly.pdbx_seq_one_letter_code
_entity_poly.pdbx_strand_id
1 'polypeptide(L)'
;MECPKCGEHIDRAMFASDVTFCPYCGQDLNDIQPSINLAYCPYCGQELVPGALFCPKCGKKLAVKSKRKERPQALSNNFQVYSDQPAGSSGFKQIADKITRFLTYLFSSERKMRRLYGQWAEYADLSPEEIQALEAQTEMSDDWKRKERALKIALLVGLSLIIIIIIVALLVLYVF
;
A
#
# COMPACT_ATOMS: atom_id res chain seq x y z
N MET A 1 28.77 -4.70 -16.38
CA MET A 1 28.08 -4.26 -17.61
C MET A 1 27.58 -2.85 -17.39
N GLU A 2 27.74 -1.95 -18.35
CA GLU A 2 27.31 -0.55 -18.17
C GLU A 2 25.84 -0.38 -18.55
N CYS A 3 25.12 0.43 -17.77
CA CYS A 3 23.73 0.76 -18.08
C CYS A 3 23.68 1.82 -19.19
N PRO A 4 22.94 1.62 -20.29
CA PRO A 4 22.82 2.62 -21.36
C PRO A 4 22.04 3.88 -20.95
N LYS A 5 21.32 3.86 -19.81
CA LYS A 5 20.58 5.03 -19.30
C LYS A 5 21.45 5.96 -18.47
N CYS A 6 22.13 5.39 -17.49
CA CYS A 6 22.80 6.13 -16.43
C CYS A 6 24.32 6.01 -16.49
N GLY A 7 24.86 5.13 -17.35
CA GLY A 7 26.30 4.91 -17.49
C GLY A 7 26.93 4.11 -16.34
N GLU A 8 26.17 3.77 -15.30
CA GLU A 8 26.71 3.10 -14.12
C GLU A 8 27.13 1.66 -14.41
N HIS A 9 28.25 1.22 -13.82
CA HIS A 9 28.75 -0.14 -13.99
C HIS A 9 28.03 -1.11 -13.05
N ILE A 10 27.40 -2.13 -13.63
CA ILE A 10 26.68 -3.20 -12.92
C ILE A 10 27.58 -4.42 -12.83
N ASP A 11 28.04 -4.73 -11.61
CA ASP A 11 28.87 -5.90 -11.31
C ASP A 11 28.03 -7.18 -11.23
N ARG A 12 28.13 -8.04 -12.25
CA ARG A 12 27.41 -9.34 -12.34
C ARG A 12 27.85 -10.39 -11.31
N ALA A 13 28.95 -10.15 -10.61
CA ALA A 13 29.38 -11.01 -9.51
C ALA A 13 28.68 -10.62 -8.19
N MET A 14 28.29 -9.35 -8.06
CA MET A 14 27.64 -8.81 -6.86
C MET A 14 26.12 -8.89 -6.97
N PHE A 15 25.60 -8.70 -8.19
CA PHE A 15 24.19 -8.88 -8.52
C PHE A 15 24.08 -10.09 -9.45
N ALA A 16 23.09 -10.97 -9.20
CA ALA A 16 22.92 -12.22 -9.94
C ALA A 16 22.98 -12.03 -11.47
N SER A 17 23.39 -13.06 -12.21
CA SER A 17 23.65 -12.95 -13.65
C SER A 17 22.40 -12.64 -14.50
N ASP A 18 21.22 -12.66 -13.89
CA ASP A 18 19.87 -12.47 -14.44
C ASP A 18 19.20 -11.14 -14.06
N VAL A 19 20.00 -10.13 -13.66
CA VAL A 19 19.50 -8.79 -13.33
C VAL A 19 18.71 -8.19 -14.49
N THR A 20 17.39 -8.17 -14.31
CA THR A 20 16.41 -7.67 -15.29
C THR A 20 16.33 -6.15 -15.30
N PHE A 21 16.61 -5.48 -14.17
CA PHE A 21 16.55 -4.01 -14.04
C PHE A 21 17.85 -3.46 -13.47
N CYS A 22 18.29 -2.30 -13.96
CA CYS A 22 19.44 -1.60 -13.42
C CYS A 22 19.17 -1.16 -11.97
N PRO A 23 20.01 -1.57 -11.00
CA PRO A 23 19.78 -1.25 -9.59
C PRO A 23 19.94 0.24 -9.27
N TYR A 24 20.64 1.01 -10.12
CA TYR A 24 20.92 2.42 -9.88
C TYR A 24 19.88 3.37 -10.47
N CYS A 25 19.30 3.05 -11.64
CA CYS A 25 18.36 3.94 -12.35
C CYS A 25 17.00 3.32 -12.66
N GLY A 26 16.80 2.04 -12.33
CA GLY A 26 15.56 1.30 -12.56
C GLY A 26 15.24 1.00 -14.03
N GLN A 27 16.18 1.18 -14.97
CA GLN A 27 15.96 0.82 -16.37
C GLN A 27 15.89 -0.70 -16.54
N ASP A 28 14.92 -1.17 -17.32
CA ASP A 28 14.88 -2.55 -17.81
C ASP A 28 16.06 -2.85 -18.75
N LEU A 29 16.84 -3.88 -18.40
CA LEU A 29 18.00 -4.37 -19.13
C LEU A 29 17.66 -5.61 -19.97
N ASN A 30 16.48 -6.22 -19.80
CA ASN A 30 16.01 -7.30 -20.64
C ASN A 30 15.51 -6.80 -22.00
N ASP A 31 15.14 -5.52 -22.10
CA ASP A 31 14.68 -4.90 -23.35
C ASP A 31 15.80 -4.21 -24.14
N ILE A 32 17.00 -4.79 -24.13
CA ILE A 32 18.04 -4.48 -25.12
C ILE A 32 17.69 -5.25 -26.41
N GLN A 33 16.47 -5.10 -26.90
CA GLN A 33 16.18 -5.43 -28.29
C GLN A 33 16.51 -4.18 -29.09
N PRO A 34 17.40 -4.26 -30.11
CA PRO A 34 17.47 -3.19 -31.08
C PRO A 34 16.06 -3.02 -31.61
N SER A 35 15.45 -1.87 -31.35
CA SER A 35 14.23 -1.46 -32.04
C SER A 35 14.53 -1.65 -33.51
N ILE A 36 13.98 -2.69 -34.14
CA ILE A 36 14.07 -2.85 -35.58
C ILE A 36 13.19 -1.72 -36.11
N ASN A 37 13.80 -0.56 -36.25
CA ASN A 37 13.26 0.55 -37.00
C ASN A 37 13.16 0.01 -38.42
N LEU A 38 12.01 -0.56 -38.77
CA LEU A 38 11.66 -0.81 -40.15
C LEU A 38 11.54 0.56 -40.81
N ALA A 39 12.68 1.11 -41.24
CA ALA A 39 12.74 2.34 -42.01
C ALA A 39 12.03 2.17 -43.35
N TYR A 40 11.82 0.93 -43.81
CA TYR A 40 11.19 0.64 -45.09
C TYR A 40 10.13 -0.45 -44.97
N CYS A 41 9.08 -0.33 -45.78
CA CYS A 41 8.00 -1.29 -45.88
C CYS A 41 8.50 -2.59 -46.53
N PRO A 42 8.29 -3.76 -45.91
CA PRO A 42 8.77 -5.03 -46.45
C PRO A 42 8.00 -5.47 -47.71
N TYR A 43 6.86 -4.85 -47.98
CA TYR A 43 5.99 -5.22 -49.11
C TYR A 43 6.16 -4.32 -50.33
N CYS A 44 6.62 -3.08 -50.17
CA CYS A 44 6.69 -2.12 -51.27
C CYS A 44 7.94 -1.24 -51.27
N GLY A 45 8.83 -1.41 -50.28
CA GLY A 45 10.09 -0.67 -50.17
C GLY A 45 9.94 0.81 -49.79
N GLN A 46 8.72 1.30 -49.54
CA GLN A 46 8.50 2.70 -49.17
C GLN A 46 9.07 3.01 -47.79
N GLU A 47 9.68 4.18 -47.64
CA GLU A 47 10.11 4.69 -46.34
C GLU A 47 8.94 4.84 -45.36
N LEU A 48 9.13 4.37 -44.13
CA LEU A 48 8.13 4.35 -43.09
C LEU A 48 8.50 5.33 -41.98
N VAL A 49 7.50 6.09 -41.53
CA VAL A 49 7.61 6.93 -40.35
C VAL A 49 7.76 6.01 -39.12
N PRO A 50 8.65 6.32 -38.15
CA PRO A 50 8.78 5.53 -36.93
C PRO A 50 7.44 5.40 -36.21
N GLY A 51 7.04 4.14 -35.92
CA GLY A 51 5.76 3.84 -35.27
C GLY A 51 4.54 3.72 -36.21
N ALA A 52 4.72 3.79 -37.54
CA ALA A 52 3.63 3.58 -38.48
C ALA A 52 3.05 2.15 -38.37
N LEU A 53 1.74 2.04 -38.11
CA LEU A 53 1.02 0.76 -38.04
C LEU A 53 0.63 0.21 -39.42
N PHE A 54 0.57 1.09 -40.43
CA PHE A 54 0.20 0.77 -41.81
C PHE A 54 1.12 1.52 -42.76
N CYS A 55 1.41 0.94 -43.93
CA CYS A 55 2.19 1.63 -44.95
C CYS A 55 1.33 2.66 -45.70
N PRO A 56 1.76 3.93 -45.82
CA PRO A 56 0.99 4.98 -46.50
C PRO A 56 0.85 4.74 -48.02
N LYS A 57 1.73 3.95 -48.62
CA LYS A 57 1.73 3.70 -50.07
C LYS A 57 0.97 2.44 -50.47
N CYS A 58 1.18 1.32 -49.75
CA CYS A 58 0.56 0.04 -50.11
C CYS A 58 -0.63 -0.34 -49.22
N GLY A 59 -0.91 0.41 -48.15
CA GLY A 59 -2.01 0.16 -47.22
C GLY A 59 -1.85 -1.09 -46.36
N LYS A 60 -0.80 -1.90 -46.55
CA LYS A 60 -0.60 -3.13 -45.79
C LYS A 60 -0.22 -2.82 -44.34
N LYS A 61 -0.80 -3.60 -43.43
CA LYS A 61 -0.51 -3.53 -41.99
C LYS A 61 0.93 -3.95 -41.74
N LEU A 62 1.64 -3.14 -40.97
CA LEU A 62 2.98 -3.41 -40.52
C LEU A 62 2.86 -4.12 -39.17
N ALA A 63 3.54 -5.25 -39.01
CA ALA A 63 3.56 -6.00 -37.75
C ALA A 63 4.48 -5.30 -36.74
N VAL A 64 4.19 -4.04 -36.43
CA VAL A 64 4.79 -3.36 -35.29
C VAL A 64 4.12 -3.96 -34.06
N LYS A 65 4.86 -4.78 -33.31
CA LYS A 65 4.42 -5.21 -31.97
C LYS A 65 4.41 -3.97 -31.07
N SER A 66 3.36 -3.16 -31.15
CA SER A 66 3.11 -2.15 -30.13
C SER A 66 2.83 -2.93 -28.86
N LYS A 67 3.78 -2.94 -27.92
CA LYS A 67 3.53 -3.39 -26.55
C LYS A 67 2.47 -2.44 -25.97
N ARG A 68 1.21 -2.79 -26.16
CA ARG A 68 0.06 -2.24 -25.44
C ARG A 68 0.33 -2.56 -23.98
N LYS A 69 0.38 -1.53 -23.14
CA LYS A 69 0.49 -1.66 -21.69
C LYS A 69 -0.73 -2.42 -21.18
N GLU A 70 -0.62 -3.74 -21.10
CA GLU A 70 -1.55 -4.60 -20.39
C GLU A 70 -1.48 -4.22 -18.92
N ARG A 71 -2.63 -3.83 -18.39
CA ARG A 71 -2.88 -3.56 -16.98
C ARG A 71 -2.85 -4.93 -16.27
N PRO A 72 -1.89 -5.24 -15.39
CA PRO A 72 -1.96 -6.47 -14.65
C PRO A 72 -2.89 -6.27 -13.46
N GLN A 73 -3.84 -7.19 -13.39
CA GLN A 73 -4.74 -7.42 -12.28
C GLN A 73 -3.93 -7.65 -11.00
N ALA A 74 -4.52 -7.21 -9.89
CA ALA A 74 -4.14 -7.68 -8.57
C ALA A 74 -4.08 -9.21 -8.58
N LEU A 75 -2.95 -9.78 -8.13
CA LEU A 75 -2.85 -10.83 -7.12
C LEU A 75 -1.46 -11.47 -7.17
N SER A 76 -0.56 -11.05 -6.29
CA SER A 76 0.08 -11.95 -5.31
C SER A 76 1.16 -11.17 -4.58
N ASN A 77 0.98 -11.16 -3.27
CA ASN A 77 1.74 -10.42 -2.29
C ASN A 77 3.23 -10.79 -2.32
N ASN A 78 4.10 -9.79 -2.35
CA ASN A 78 5.03 -9.61 -1.24
C ASN A 78 5.61 -8.20 -1.25
N PHE A 79 5.03 -7.36 -0.40
CA PHE A 79 5.52 -6.03 -0.08
C PHE A 79 6.51 -6.15 1.08
N GLN A 80 7.77 -5.80 0.83
CA GLN A 80 8.61 -4.91 1.66
C GLN A 80 9.95 -4.73 0.94
N VAL A 81 10.25 -3.54 0.42
CA VAL A 81 10.56 -2.31 1.17
C VAL A 81 11.69 -2.58 2.16
N TYR A 82 12.87 -2.35 1.60
CA TYR A 82 14.20 -2.43 2.16
C TYR A 82 14.45 -1.18 3.01
N SER A 83 14.69 -1.35 4.31
CA SER A 83 15.32 -0.33 5.14
C SER A 83 16.83 -0.40 4.93
N ASP A 84 17.43 0.72 4.53
CA ASP A 84 18.88 0.96 4.48
C ASP A 84 19.56 0.50 5.80
N GLN A 85 20.74 -0.12 5.81
CA GLN A 85 22.02 0.62 5.82
C GLN A 85 23.28 -0.30 5.72
N PRO A 86 24.47 0.28 5.38
CA PRO A 86 25.59 -0.43 4.73
C PRO A 86 26.64 -1.09 5.64
N ALA A 87 27.59 -1.74 4.99
CA ALA A 87 28.72 -2.52 5.51
C ALA A 87 29.73 -1.70 6.36
N GLY A 88 30.03 -2.12 7.61
CA GLY A 88 31.36 -2.59 8.07
C GLY A 88 31.70 -1.84 9.37
N SER A 89 32.17 -2.38 10.50
CA SER A 89 33.26 -3.32 10.80
C SER A 89 33.11 -3.93 12.23
N SER A 90 33.85 -5.03 12.48
CA SER A 90 34.37 -5.50 13.79
C SER A 90 33.45 -5.57 15.04
N GLY A 91 33.11 -6.79 15.49
CA GLY A 91 32.72 -7.15 16.87
C GLY A 91 31.43 -6.54 17.44
N PHE A 92 31.36 -5.22 17.53
CA PHE A 92 30.20 -4.44 17.95
C PHE A 92 28.99 -4.62 17.01
N LYS A 93 29.22 -4.98 15.74
CA LYS A 93 28.17 -5.19 14.74
C LYS A 93 27.19 -6.32 15.09
N GLN A 94 27.64 -7.40 15.75
CA GLN A 94 26.75 -8.51 16.13
C GLN A 94 25.80 -8.15 17.28
N ILE A 95 26.28 -7.34 18.22
CA ILE A 95 25.46 -6.83 19.34
C ILE A 95 24.52 -5.75 18.83
N ALA A 96 25.02 -4.85 17.97
CA ALA A 96 24.22 -3.84 17.30
C ALA A 96 23.11 -4.46 16.44
N ASP A 97 23.38 -5.54 15.68
CA ASP A 97 22.39 -6.25 14.85
C ASP A 97 21.30 -6.93 15.67
N LYS A 98 21.62 -7.46 16.86
CA LYS A 98 20.60 -8.01 17.75
C LYS A 98 19.73 -6.91 18.35
N ILE A 99 20.34 -5.79 18.73
CA ILE A 99 19.61 -4.65 19.29
C ILE A 99 18.74 -3.99 18.22
N THR A 100 19.23 -3.79 16.99
CA THR A 100 18.42 -3.26 15.88
C THR A 100 17.31 -4.23 15.49
N ARG A 101 17.55 -5.55 15.40
CA ARG A 101 16.43 -6.50 15.18
C ARG A 101 15.40 -6.47 16.31
N PHE A 102 15.85 -6.37 17.55
CA PHE A 102 14.96 -6.30 18.71
C PHE A 102 14.19 -4.98 18.77
N LEU A 103 14.82 -3.84 18.46
CA LEU A 103 14.16 -2.54 18.36
C LEU A 103 13.22 -2.48 17.16
N THR A 104 13.57 -3.06 16.00
CA THR A 104 12.66 -3.21 14.86
C THR A 104 11.50 -4.15 15.22
N TYR A 105 11.71 -5.18 16.03
CA TYR A 105 10.63 -6.04 16.53
C TYR A 105 9.69 -5.30 17.50
N LEU A 106 10.23 -4.39 18.32
CA LEU A 106 9.47 -3.60 19.30
C LEU A 106 8.79 -2.36 18.72
N PHE A 107 9.39 -1.71 17.72
CA PHE A 107 8.93 -0.46 17.11
C PHE A 107 8.39 -0.59 15.68
N SER A 108 8.44 -1.77 15.05
CA SER A 108 7.78 -1.98 13.75
C SER A 108 6.26 -1.83 13.91
N SER A 109 5.79 -0.65 13.51
CA SER A 109 4.40 -0.22 13.39
C SER A 109 3.54 -1.19 12.56
N GLU A 110 4.16 -2.14 11.87
CA GLU A 110 3.53 -3.10 10.99
C GLU A 110 2.68 -4.15 11.70
N ARG A 111 2.94 -4.46 12.98
CA ARG A 111 2.05 -5.38 13.72
C ARG A 111 0.66 -4.79 13.94
N LYS A 112 0.58 -3.48 14.16
CA LYS A 112 -0.69 -2.77 14.30
C LYS A 112 -1.35 -2.62 12.93
N MET A 113 -0.58 -2.35 11.87
CA MET A 113 -1.08 -2.19 10.50
C MET A 113 -1.57 -3.49 9.85
N ARG A 114 -0.89 -4.64 10.06
CA ARG A 114 -1.35 -5.94 9.53
C ARG A 114 -2.70 -6.38 10.11
N ARG A 115 -2.98 -6.02 11.38
CA ARG A 115 -4.29 -6.31 12.00
C ARG A 115 -5.40 -5.43 11.42
N LEU A 116 -5.11 -4.15 11.16
CA LEU A 116 -6.06 -3.22 10.55
C LEU A 116 -6.35 -3.62 9.09
N TYR A 117 -5.33 -3.95 8.29
CA TYR A 117 -5.52 -4.36 6.89
C TYR A 117 -6.20 -5.73 6.73
N GLY A 118 -5.95 -6.67 7.66
CA GLY A 118 -6.62 -7.98 7.63
C GLY A 118 -8.14 -7.88 7.77
N GLN A 119 -8.63 -6.96 8.61
CA GLN A 119 -10.08 -6.71 8.76
C GLN A 119 -10.70 -6.13 7.48
N TRP A 120 -9.96 -5.34 6.69
CA TRP A 120 -10.49 -4.69 5.48
C TRP A 120 -10.57 -5.63 4.27
N ALA A 121 -9.72 -6.66 4.22
CA ALA A 121 -9.75 -7.65 3.15
C ALA A 121 -11.04 -8.50 3.17
N GLU A 122 -11.58 -8.76 4.36
CA GLU A 122 -12.82 -9.53 4.54
C GLU A 122 -14.07 -8.76 4.07
N TYR A 123 -14.02 -7.41 4.06
CA TYR A 123 -15.13 -6.56 3.57
C TYR A 123 -15.06 -6.22 2.09
N ALA A 124 -13.97 -6.56 1.39
CA ALA A 124 -13.77 -6.19 -0.01
C ALA A 124 -14.64 -6.99 -0.99
N ASP A 125 -15.11 -8.17 -0.58
CA ASP A 125 -15.87 -9.10 -1.43
C ASP A 125 -17.39 -9.04 -1.19
N LEU A 126 -17.88 -8.24 -0.24
CA LEU A 126 -19.31 -8.12 0.00
C LEU A 126 -19.99 -7.27 -1.07
N SER A 127 -21.18 -7.71 -1.49
CA SER A 127 -22.03 -6.94 -2.38
C SER A 127 -22.54 -5.66 -1.69
N PRO A 128 -22.82 -4.58 -2.43
CA PRO A 128 -23.23 -3.29 -1.84
C PRO A 128 -24.53 -3.39 -1.02
N GLU A 129 -25.40 -4.35 -1.31
CA GLU A 129 -26.64 -4.60 -0.55
C GLU A 129 -26.37 -5.26 0.82
N GLU A 130 -25.39 -6.17 0.90
CA GLU A 130 -25.00 -6.82 2.15
C GLU A 130 -24.31 -5.83 3.10
N ILE A 131 -23.50 -4.92 2.55
CA ILE A 131 -22.85 -3.85 3.33
C ILE A 131 -23.91 -2.95 3.97
N GLN A 132 -24.94 -2.54 3.21
CA GLN A 132 -26.04 -1.74 3.75
C GLN A 132 -26.85 -2.48 4.82
N ALA A 133 -27.08 -3.78 4.65
CA ALA A 133 -27.78 -4.58 5.65
C ALA A 133 -26.98 -4.73 6.95
N LEU A 134 -25.67 -4.92 6.85
CA LEU A 134 -24.76 -4.98 8.00
C LEU A 134 -24.67 -3.63 8.72
N GLU A 135 -24.55 -2.53 7.99
CA GLU A 135 -24.55 -1.17 8.56
C GLU A 135 -25.88 -0.88 9.26
N ALA A 136 -27.02 -1.23 8.66
CA ALA A 136 -28.32 -1.07 9.30
C ALA A 136 -28.43 -1.89 10.60
N GLN A 137 -27.85 -3.09 10.64
CA GLN A 137 -27.83 -3.93 11.85
C GLN A 137 -26.92 -3.39 12.96
N THR A 138 -25.79 -2.76 12.61
CA THR A 138 -24.92 -2.14 13.62
C THR A 138 -25.53 -0.86 14.17
N GLU A 139 -26.15 -0.04 13.33
CA GLU A 139 -26.85 1.19 13.73
C GLU A 139 -27.95 0.93 14.77
N MET A 140 -28.77 -0.12 14.57
CA MET A 140 -29.82 -0.47 15.53
C MET A 140 -29.27 -0.96 16.87
N SER A 141 -28.11 -1.61 16.89
CA SER A 141 -27.47 -2.09 18.13
C SER A 141 -26.84 -0.96 18.95
N ASP A 142 -26.31 0.07 18.27
CA ASP A 142 -25.63 1.19 18.92
C ASP A 142 -26.60 2.26 19.41
N ASP A 143 -27.76 2.43 18.75
CA ASP A 143 -28.81 3.34 19.21
C ASP A 143 -29.38 2.88 20.56
N TRP A 144 -29.63 1.58 20.73
CA TRP A 144 -30.07 1.02 22.02
C TRP A 144 -29.03 1.25 23.13
N LYS A 145 -27.75 0.98 22.86
CA LYS A 145 -26.66 1.25 23.83
C LYS A 145 -26.49 2.73 24.14
N ARG A 146 -26.73 3.62 23.17
CA ARG A 146 -26.66 5.08 23.36
C ARG A 146 -27.79 5.57 24.26
N LYS A 147 -29.02 5.07 24.06
CA LYS A 147 -30.18 5.34 24.92
C LYS A 147 -29.98 4.81 26.34
N GLU A 148 -29.44 3.60 26.49
CA GLU A 148 -29.16 3.02 27.81
C GLU A 148 -28.11 3.83 28.58
N ARG A 149 -27.03 4.24 27.91
CA ARG A 149 -26.02 5.14 28.50
C ARG A 149 -26.60 6.49 28.88
N ALA A 150 -27.41 7.10 28.01
CA ALA A 150 -28.08 8.37 28.30
C ALA A 150 -29.02 8.26 29.50
N LEU A 151 -29.79 7.18 29.61
CA LEU A 151 -30.67 6.93 30.75
C LEU A 151 -29.88 6.75 32.05
N LYS A 152 -28.78 5.98 32.04
CA LYS A 152 -27.91 5.79 33.20
C LYS A 152 -27.28 7.11 33.66
N ILE A 153 -26.81 7.93 32.71
CA ILE A 153 -26.26 9.26 33.04
C ILE A 153 -27.34 10.17 33.63
N ALA A 154 -28.54 10.19 33.04
CA ALA A 154 -29.65 10.98 33.57
C ALA A 154 -30.05 10.56 35.01
N LEU A 155 -30.09 9.25 35.29
CA LEU A 155 -30.33 8.73 36.64
C LEU A 155 -29.21 9.12 37.62
N LEU A 156 -27.94 9.01 37.22
CA LEU A 156 -26.80 9.41 38.06
C LEU A 156 -26.82 10.90 38.39
N VAL A 157 -27.09 11.75 37.39
CA VAL A 157 -27.21 13.21 37.58
C VAL A 157 -28.40 13.53 38.48
N GLY A 158 -29.55 12.89 38.26
CA GLY A 158 -30.72 13.06 39.11
C GLY A 158 -30.47 12.68 40.58
N LEU A 159 -29.87 11.50 40.82
CA LEU A 159 -29.50 11.07 42.16
C LEU A 159 -28.46 12.00 42.80
N SER A 160 -27.47 12.47 42.02
CA SER A 160 -26.48 13.43 42.50
C SER A 160 -27.13 14.75 42.93
N LEU A 161 -28.07 15.30 42.15
CA LEU A 161 -28.81 16.51 42.51
C LEU A 161 -29.66 16.31 43.78
N ILE A 162 -30.33 15.16 43.91
CA ILE A 162 -31.11 14.83 45.12
C ILE A 162 -30.20 14.78 46.35
N ILE A 163 -29.04 14.14 46.26
CA ILE A 163 -28.07 14.07 47.35
C ILE A 163 -27.59 15.47 47.74
N ILE A 164 -27.29 16.34 46.77
CA ILE A 164 -26.89 17.73 47.03
C ILE A 164 -27.99 18.49 47.77
N ILE A 165 -29.25 18.36 47.34
CA ILE A 165 -30.41 19.00 48.00
C ILE A 165 -30.53 18.51 49.45
N ILE A 166 -30.40 17.21 49.69
CA ILE A 166 -30.44 16.63 51.05
C ILE A 166 -29.30 17.20 51.91
N ILE A 167 -28.08 17.26 51.39
CA ILE A 167 -26.93 17.81 52.11
C ILE A 167 -27.18 19.29 52.47
N VAL A 168 -27.66 20.10 51.52
CA VAL A 168 -27.98 21.50 51.78
C VAL A 168 -29.09 21.64 52.83
N ALA A 169 -30.14 20.84 52.75
CA ALA A 169 -31.21 20.85 53.74
C ALA A 169 -30.71 20.46 55.15
N LEU A 170 -29.86 19.44 55.26
CA LEU A 170 -29.23 19.04 56.51
C LEU A 170 -28.31 20.13 57.07
N LEU A 171 -27.54 20.82 56.22
CA LEU A 171 -26.71 21.95 56.64
C LEU A 171 -27.55 23.11 57.16
N VAL A 172 -28.67 23.43 56.51
CA VAL A 172 -29.60 24.46 56.99
C VAL A 172 -30.18 24.07 58.35
N LEU A 173 -30.65 22.83 58.51
CA LEU A 173 -31.15 22.32 59.80
C LEU A 173 -30.09 22.23 60.90
N TYR A 174 -28.81 22.14 60.54
CA TYR A 174 -27.72 22.13 61.51
C TYR A 174 -27.35 23.54 61.99
N VAL A 175 -27.54 24.54 61.13
CA VAL A 175 -27.21 25.94 61.41
C VAL A 175 -28.30 26.66 62.20
N PHE A 176 -29.57 26.27 62.02
CA PHE A 176 -30.74 26.79 62.74
C PHE A 176 -31.08 25.94 63.95
#